data_AF-A0A423U1K7-F1
#
_entry.id   AF-A0A423U1K7-F1
#
_cell.length_a   1.000
_cell.length_b   1.000
_cell.length_c   1.000
_cell.angle_alpha   90.00
_cell.angle_beta   90.00
_cell.angle_gamma   90.00
#
_symmetry.space_group_name_H-M   'P 1'
#
loop_
_entity.id
_entity.type
_entity.pdbx_description
1 polymer ?
#
loop_
_entity_poly.entity_id
_entity_poly.type
_entity_poly.pdbx_seq_one_letter_code
_entity_poly.pdbx_strand_id
1 'polypeptide(L)'
;MDEDKRILLIEKPLDEVVNHTKSLSKWMSVRHPLTRLVSCCQDKFRNGSNSSKWENDDLQTFLFPALLSNGLVYKSQESSTWREFLAKTNTSVQLLDPKDDRLRWSVTFTEFLRHVVNTFESGGEVNKHWITYGLICSPCLFEYDYIAKIETHSQDLEYMFKKFSIPSNPQQSVKTRGSVLGKVTKDFRYYKTLPLELKEKLYNIYQVDMKMFGYDLPEDFWNTP
;
A
#
# COMPACT_ATOMS: atom_id res chain seq x y z
N MET A 1 24.60 23.07 -2.21
CA MET A 1 24.16 21.85 -1.47
C MET A 1 25.32 20.89 -1.61
N ASP A 2 26.00 20.62 -0.50
CA ASP A 2 27.35 20.05 -0.46
C ASP A 2 27.34 18.55 -0.81
N GLU A 3 28.02 18.15 -1.89
CA GLU A 3 28.08 16.76 -2.36
C GLU A 3 28.91 15.89 -1.41
N ASP A 4 29.86 16.47 -0.67
CA ASP A 4 30.77 15.78 0.24
C ASP A 4 30.09 15.18 1.47
N LYS A 5 28.80 15.46 1.70
CA LYS A 5 28.01 14.87 2.80
C LYS A 5 27.20 13.64 2.39
N ARG A 6 27.21 13.26 1.11
CA ARG A 6 26.50 12.07 0.64
C ARG A 6 27.41 10.85 0.74
N ILE A 7 27.11 9.96 1.67
CA ILE A 7 27.77 8.64 1.74
C ILE A 7 27.09 7.74 0.71
N LEU A 8 27.75 7.54 -0.44
CA LEU A 8 27.37 6.51 -1.42
C LEU A 8 27.86 5.16 -0.91
N LEU A 9 26.97 4.41 -0.24
CA LEU A 9 27.29 3.08 0.30
C LEU A 9 27.61 2.04 -0.79
N ILE A 10 27.27 2.32 -2.06
CA ILE A 10 27.52 1.42 -3.20
C ILE A 10 29.00 1.34 -3.60
N GLU A 11 29.80 2.35 -3.25
CA GLU A 11 31.21 2.45 -3.70
C GLU A 11 32.23 2.08 -2.61
N LYS A 12 31.76 1.67 -1.42
CA LYS A 12 32.61 1.40 -0.26
C LYS A 12 32.84 -0.11 -0.04
N PRO A 13 34.00 -0.51 0.53
CA PRO A 13 34.22 -1.88 0.97
C PRO A 13 33.13 -2.37 1.91
N LEU A 14 32.77 -3.66 1.81
CA LEU A 14 31.66 -4.26 2.56
C LEU A 14 31.76 -4.02 4.08
N ASP A 15 32.95 -4.17 4.63
CA ASP A 15 33.27 -4.00 6.05
C ASP A 15 33.03 -2.55 6.51
N GLU A 16 33.30 -1.56 5.65
CA GLU A 16 33.02 -0.16 5.91
C GLU A 16 31.51 0.15 5.83
N VAL A 17 30.81 -0.45 4.87
CA VAL A 17 29.33 -0.35 4.75
C VAL A 17 28.66 -0.97 5.98
N VAL A 18 29.13 -2.14 6.42
CA VAL A 18 28.61 -2.84 7.62
C VAL A 18 28.86 -2.02 8.88
N ASN A 19 30.04 -1.43 9.03
CA ASN A 19 30.34 -0.60 10.21
C ASN A 19 29.52 0.70 10.22
N HIS A 20 29.34 1.35 9.06
CA HIS A 20 28.47 2.52 8.98
C HIS A 20 27.01 2.19 9.32
N THR A 21 26.46 1.11 8.76
CA THR A 21 25.06 0.71 8.97
C THR A 21 24.74 0.29 10.41
N LYS A 22 25.74 -0.13 11.20
CA LYS A 22 25.60 -0.36 12.65
C LYS A 22 25.41 0.94 13.44
N SER A 23 26.00 2.04 13.00
CA SER A 23 25.94 3.35 13.70
C SER A 23 24.77 4.24 13.30
N LEU A 24 24.00 3.86 12.28
CA LEU A 24 22.86 4.66 11.81
C LEU A 24 21.65 4.46 12.71
N SER A 25 20.99 5.57 13.05
CA SER A 25 19.64 5.50 13.58
C SER A 25 18.66 5.02 12.51
N LYS A 26 17.89 4.00 12.82
CA LYS A 26 16.90 3.38 11.94
C LYS A 26 15.51 3.76 12.42
N TRP A 27 14.68 4.23 11.50
CA TRP A 27 13.26 4.40 11.79
C TRP A 27 12.41 3.69 10.76
N MET A 28 11.18 3.37 11.15
CA MET A 28 10.15 2.92 10.23
C MET A 28 8.89 3.79 10.34
N SER A 29 8.21 3.99 9.22
CA SER A 29 6.92 4.66 9.20
C SER A 29 5.78 3.64 9.05
N VAL A 30 4.85 3.66 9.99
CA VAL A 30 3.70 2.75 10.03
C VAL A 30 2.37 3.51 9.94
N ARG A 31 1.32 2.82 9.49
CA ARG A 31 -0.06 3.32 9.46
C ARG A 31 -0.99 2.19 9.82
N HIS A 32 -2.18 2.48 10.35
CA HIS A 32 -3.21 1.46 10.53
C HIS A 32 -3.40 0.66 9.22
N PRO A 33 -3.17 -0.68 9.19
CA PRO A 33 -3.12 -1.46 7.96
C PRO A 33 -4.37 -1.33 7.09
N LEU A 34 -5.56 -1.35 7.68
CA LEU A 34 -6.81 -1.17 6.94
C LEU A 34 -7.00 0.25 6.36
N THR A 35 -6.58 1.30 7.05
CA THR A 35 -6.65 2.66 6.47
C THR A 35 -5.61 2.86 5.37
N ARG A 36 -4.47 2.15 5.44
CA ARG A 36 -3.48 2.09 4.36
C ARG A 36 -4.07 1.48 3.09
N LEU A 37 -4.91 0.44 3.19
CA LEU A 37 -5.62 -0.13 2.03
C LEU A 37 -6.60 0.86 1.39
N VAL A 38 -7.36 1.62 2.19
CA VAL A 38 -8.25 2.67 1.66
C VAL A 38 -7.44 3.73 0.90
N SER A 39 -6.33 4.16 1.49
CA SER A 39 -5.41 5.11 0.85
C SER A 39 -4.83 4.56 -0.45
N CYS A 40 -4.44 3.30 -0.47
CA CYS A 40 -3.92 2.62 -1.67
C CYS A 40 -4.99 2.54 -2.75
N CYS A 41 -6.22 2.15 -2.42
CA CYS A 41 -7.32 2.11 -3.37
C CYS A 41 -7.65 3.49 -3.95
N GLN A 42 -7.64 4.53 -3.12
CA GLN A 42 -7.89 5.90 -3.56
C GLN A 42 -6.78 6.43 -4.49
N ASP A 43 -5.53 6.07 -4.21
CA ASP A 43 -4.37 6.54 -4.98
C ASP A 43 -4.21 5.74 -6.29
N LYS A 44 -4.14 4.41 -6.18
CA LYS A 44 -3.80 3.50 -7.28
C LYS A 44 -5.01 3.09 -8.12
N PHE A 45 -6.17 2.91 -7.50
CA PHE A 45 -7.40 2.50 -8.19
C PHE A 45 -8.37 3.66 -8.40
N ARG A 46 -8.00 4.87 -7.95
CA ARG A 46 -8.75 6.13 -8.11
C ARG A 46 -10.25 6.00 -7.80
N ASN A 47 -10.59 5.25 -6.75
CA ASN A 47 -11.98 4.92 -6.35
C ASN A 47 -12.85 4.35 -7.48
N GLY A 48 -12.27 3.58 -8.39
CA GLY A 48 -13.01 3.01 -9.50
C GLY A 48 -13.27 4.01 -10.64
N SER A 49 -12.60 5.16 -10.66
CA SER A 49 -12.70 6.10 -11.78
C SER A 49 -11.98 5.59 -13.03
N ASN A 50 -12.39 6.09 -14.20
CA ASN A 50 -11.96 5.58 -15.51
C ASN A 50 -10.43 5.46 -15.67
N SER A 51 -10.00 4.32 -16.21
CA SER A 51 -8.60 3.99 -16.49
C SER A 51 -7.92 4.89 -17.53
N SER A 52 -8.67 5.69 -18.29
CA SER A 52 -8.15 6.52 -19.40
C SER A 52 -7.11 7.57 -18.99
N LYS A 53 -6.92 7.79 -17.68
CA LYS A 53 -5.92 8.71 -17.12
C LYS A 53 -4.76 8.00 -16.42
N TRP A 54 -4.63 6.69 -16.56
CA TRP A 54 -3.56 5.90 -15.93
C TRP A 54 -2.37 5.78 -16.86
N GLU A 55 -1.18 5.76 -16.28
CA GLU A 55 0.01 5.38 -17.02
C GLU A 55 0.01 3.87 -17.26
N ASN A 56 0.70 3.42 -18.31
CA ASN A 56 0.72 2.00 -18.69
C ASN A 56 1.20 1.10 -17.54
N ASP A 57 2.18 1.57 -16.77
CA ASP A 57 2.73 0.84 -15.62
C ASP A 57 1.71 0.69 -14.50
N ASP A 58 0.87 1.71 -14.25
CA ASP A 58 -0.20 1.61 -13.25
C ASP A 58 -1.25 0.57 -13.66
N LEU A 59 -1.60 0.51 -14.95
CA LEU A 59 -2.56 -0.46 -15.46
C LEU A 59 -2.06 -1.89 -15.26
N GLN A 60 -0.81 -2.16 -15.66
CA GLN A 60 -0.20 -3.49 -15.56
C GLN A 60 0.05 -3.89 -14.10
N THR A 61 0.43 -2.94 -13.25
CA THR A 61 0.80 -3.22 -11.85
C THR A 61 -0.42 -3.37 -10.94
N PHE A 62 -1.48 -2.61 -11.20
CA PHE A 62 -2.62 -2.50 -10.28
C PHE A 62 -3.94 -2.98 -10.90
N LEU A 63 -4.40 -2.38 -12.00
CA LEU A 63 -5.76 -2.64 -12.51
C LEU A 63 -5.91 -4.04 -13.08
N PHE A 64 -5.02 -4.43 -13.98
CA PHE A 64 -5.15 -5.67 -14.73
C PHE A 64 -5.12 -6.92 -13.82
N PRO A 65 -4.19 -7.05 -12.86
CA PRO A 65 -4.23 -8.15 -11.89
C PRO A 65 -5.51 -8.14 -11.05
N ALA A 66 -5.98 -6.96 -10.63
CA ALA A 66 -7.18 -6.83 -9.83
C ALA A 66 -8.44 -7.27 -10.59
N LEU A 67 -8.56 -6.88 -11.86
CA LEU A 67 -9.65 -7.34 -12.73
C LEU A 67 -9.65 -8.87 -12.84
N LEU A 68 -8.53 -9.46 -13.22
CA LEU A 68 -8.42 -10.90 -13.45
C LEU A 68 -8.71 -11.72 -12.18
N SER A 69 -8.22 -11.28 -11.02
CA SER A 69 -8.50 -11.97 -9.75
C SER A 69 -9.99 -11.96 -9.34
N ASN A 70 -10.79 -11.07 -9.95
CA ASN A 70 -12.24 -11.00 -9.76
C ASN A 70 -13.01 -11.61 -10.94
N GLY A 71 -12.35 -12.29 -11.89
CA GLY A 71 -12.99 -12.85 -13.08
C GLY A 71 -13.47 -11.78 -14.08
N LEU A 72 -12.91 -10.56 -13.99
CA LEU A 72 -13.23 -9.43 -14.86
C LEU A 72 -12.19 -9.28 -15.97
N VAL A 73 -12.59 -8.67 -17.08
CA VAL A 73 -11.74 -8.45 -18.25
C VAL A 73 -11.66 -6.95 -18.54
N TYR A 74 -10.49 -6.49 -18.96
CA TYR A 74 -10.31 -5.09 -19.31
C TYR A 74 -11.18 -4.70 -20.51
N LYS A 75 -11.90 -3.58 -20.40
CA LYS A 75 -12.89 -3.17 -21.40
C LYS A 75 -12.29 -2.97 -22.80
N SER A 76 -11.06 -2.46 -22.89
CA SER A 76 -10.31 -2.38 -24.15
C SER A 76 -9.47 -3.63 -24.38
N GLN A 77 -10.11 -4.73 -24.76
CA GLN A 77 -9.46 -6.01 -25.06
C GLN A 77 -8.41 -5.91 -26.20
N GLU A 78 -8.56 -4.92 -27.07
CA GLU A 78 -7.66 -4.66 -28.21
C GLU A 78 -6.45 -3.78 -27.85
N SER A 79 -6.40 -3.23 -26.63
CA SER A 79 -5.29 -2.38 -26.18
C SER A 79 -3.96 -3.13 -26.23
N SER A 80 -2.92 -2.50 -26.80
CA SER A 80 -1.57 -3.06 -26.80
C SER A 80 -1.09 -3.36 -25.39
N THR A 81 -1.29 -2.43 -24.44
CA THR A 81 -0.91 -2.59 -23.03
C THR A 81 -1.57 -3.82 -22.38
N TRP A 82 -2.85 -4.07 -22.69
CA TRP A 82 -3.55 -5.27 -22.19
C TRP A 82 -3.00 -6.56 -22.80
N ARG A 83 -2.77 -6.57 -24.12
CA ARG A 83 -2.21 -7.73 -24.83
C ARG A 83 -0.79 -8.05 -24.37
N GLU A 84 0.04 -7.03 -24.20
CA GLU A 84 1.40 -7.14 -23.66
C GLU A 84 1.40 -7.72 -22.25
N PHE A 85 0.49 -7.24 -21.39
CA PHE A 85 0.33 -7.77 -20.04
C PHE A 85 -0.07 -9.25 -20.02
N LEU A 86 -1.06 -9.63 -20.83
CA LEU A 86 -1.51 -11.02 -20.94
C LEU A 86 -0.37 -11.94 -21.42
N ALA A 87 0.37 -11.50 -22.44
CA ALA A 87 1.55 -12.22 -22.92
C ALA A 87 2.63 -12.35 -21.83
N LYS A 88 2.96 -11.25 -21.13
CA LYS A 88 3.96 -11.22 -20.05
C LYS A 88 3.61 -12.14 -18.89
N THR A 89 2.33 -12.24 -18.55
CA THR A 89 1.83 -13.07 -17.44
C THR A 89 1.45 -14.48 -17.86
N ASN A 90 1.63 -14.83 -19.13
CA ASN A 90 1.16 -16.09 -19.73
C ASN A 90 -0.33 -16.36 -19.41
N THR A 91 -1.14 -15.31 -19.42
CA THR A 91 -2.58 -15.38 -19.14
C THR A 91 -3.36 -15.33 -20.45
N SER A 92 -4.37 -16.18 -20.59
CA SER A 92 -5.32 -16.13 -21.70
C SER A 92 -6.71 -15.79 -21.18
N VAL A 93 -7.39 -14.88 -21.86
CA VAL A 93 -8.78 -14.49 -21.57
C VAL A 93 -9.64 -14.68 -22.82
N GLN A 94 -10.88 -15.10 -22.63
CA GLN A 94 -11.84 -15.19 -23.73
C GLN A 94 -12.23 -13.79 -24.20
N LEU A 95 -12.38 -13.65 -25.52
CA LEU A 95 -12.88 -12.43 -26.14
C LEU A 95 -14.38 -12.31 -25.84
N LEU A 96 -14.75 -11.31 -25.03
CA LEU A 96 -16.13 -11.13 -24.58
C LEU A 96 -16.92 -10.23 -25.52
N ASP A 97 -18.24 -10.45 -25.57
CA ASP A 97 -19.19 -9.55 -26.25
C ASP A 97 -19.05 -8.12 -25.66
N PRO A 98 -19.06 -7.05 -26.47
CA PRO A 98 -18.95 -5.67 -25.98
C PRO A 98 -19.99 -5.25 -24.92
N LYS A 99 -21.10 -5.99 -24.80
CA LYS A 99 -22.16 -5.79 -23.79
C LYS A 99 -22.01 -6.67 -22.55
N ASP A 100 -21.01 -7.55 -22.49
CA ASP A 100 -20.77 -8.41 -21.33
C ASP A 100 -20.38 -7.56 -20.10
N ASP A 101 -21.08 -7.77 -18.99
CA ASP A 101 -20.91 -6.99 -17.76
C ASP A 101 -19.53 -7.20 -17.09
N ARG A 102 -18.80 -8.25 -17.47
CA ARG A 102 -17.43 -8.50 -17.01
C ARG A 102 -16.41 -7.54 -17.63
N LEU A 103 -16.77 -6.80 -18.68
CA LEU A 103 -15.91 -5.79 -19.30
C LEU A 103 -15.88 -4.50 -18.47
N ARG A 104 -14.74 -4.21 -17.86
CA ARG A 104 -14.61 -3.14 -16.86
C ARG A 104 -13.41 -2.22 -17.13
N TRP A 105 -13.59 -0.94 -16.80
CA TRP A 105 -12.53 0.08 -16.77
C TRP A 105 -11.90 0.23 -15.38
N SER A 106 -12.49 -0.39 -14.37
CA SER A 106 -12.14 -0.18 -12.98
C SER A 106 -12.71 -1.27 -12.07
N VAL A 107 -12.18 -1.33 -10.84
CA VAL A 107 -12.65 -2.19 -9.77
C VAL A 107 -13.23 -1.37 -8.61
N THR A 108 -14.20 -1.94 -7.91
CA THR A 108 -14.75 -1.43 -6.66
C THR A 108 -13.78 -1.65 -5.50
N PHE A 109 -14.04 -1.00 -4.36
CA PHE A 109 -13.23 -1.24 -3.16
C PHE A 109 -13.29 -2.69 -2.68
N THR A 110 -14.47 -3.33 -2.75
CA THR A 110 -14.64 -4.75 -2.40
C THR A 110 -13.83 -5.66 -3.33
N GLU A 111 -13.87 -5.44 -4.64
CA GLU A 111 -13.08 -6.19 -5.63
C GLU A 111 -11.57 -5.97 -5.44
N PHE A 112 -11.15 -4.75 -5.12
CA PHE A 112 -9.77 -4.47 -4.72
C PHE A 112 -9.35 -5.26 -3.47
N LEU A 113 -10.17 -5.29 -2.42
CA LEU A 113 -9.84 -6.04 -1.21
C LEU A 113 -9.80 -7.56 -1.45
N ARG A 114 -10.69 -8.09 -2.30
CA ARG A 114 -10.61 -9.48 -2.77
C ARG A 114 -9.30 -9.74 -3.51
N HIS A 115 -8.87 -8.80 -4.36
CA HIS A 115 -7.58 -8.90 -5.02
C HIS A 115 -6.43 -8.93 -4.01
N VAL A 116 -6.43 -8.04 -3.01
CA VAL A 116 -5.42 -8.03 -1.94
C VAL A 116 -5.36 -9.39 -1.26
N VAL A 117 -6.49 -9.93 -0.80
CA VAL A 117 -6.56 -11.27 -0.18
C VAL A 117 -6.02 -12.35 -1.13
N ASN A 118 -6.44 -12.34 -2.40
CA ASN A 118 -5.97 -13.27 -3.41
C ASN A 118 -4.44 -13.22 -3.61
N THR A 119 -3.80 -12.05 -3.50
CA THR A 119 -2.33 -11.96 -3.58
C THR A 119 -1.61 -12.66 -2.42
N PHE A 120 -2.23 -12.77 -1.24
CA PHE A 120 -1.67 -13.53 -0.13
C PHE A 120 -1.97 -15.03 -0.26
N GLU A 121 -3.16 -15.40 -0.74
CA GLU A 121 -3.58 -16.80 -0.88
C GLU A 121 -2.87 -17.52 -2.04
N SER A 122 -2.51 -16.81 -3.11
CA SER A 122 -1.87 -17.40 -4.30
C SER A 122 -0.39 -17.75 -4.12
N GLY A 123 0.24 -17.28 -3.03
CA GLY A 123 1.67 -17.51 -2.76
C GLY A 123 2.63 -16.76 -3.69
N GLY A 124 2.12 -15.85 -4.52
CA GLY A 124 2.92 -15.00 -5.41
C GLY A 124 3.53 -13.78 -4.72
N GLU A 125 4.15 -12.90 -5.50
CA GLU A 125 4.66 -11.62 -4.99
C GLU A 125 3.51 -10.71 -4.52
N VAL A 126 3.57 -10.27 -3.26
CA VAL A 126 2.61 -9.32 -2.70
C VAL A 126 3.11 -7.90 -2.89
N ASN A 127 2.29 -7.05 -3.50
CA ASN A 127 2.68 -5.68 -3.80
C ASN A 127 3.02 -4.88 -2.53
N LYS A 128 4.11 -4.11 -2.58
CA LYS A 128 4.59 -3.25 -1.48
C LYS A 128 3.53 -2.31 -0.87
N HIS A 129 2.49 -1.96 -1.62
CA HIS A 129 1.44 -1.06 -1.13
C HIS A 129 0.47 -1.73 -0.14
N TRP A 130 0.32 -3.06 -0.16
CA TRP A 130 -0.58 -3.81 0.73
C TRP A 130 0.07 -5.00 1.44
N ILE A 131 1.32 -5.34 1.14
CA ILE A 131 2.10 -6.31 1.93
C ILE A 131 2.18 -5.88 3.41
N THR A 132 2.28 -6.82 4.35
CA THR A 132 2.39 -6.55 5.79
C THR A 132 3.73 -5.93 6.17
N TYR A 133 3.78 -5.18 7.27
CA TYR A 133 5.02 -4.62 7.81
C TYR A 133 6.00 -5.71 8.23
N GLY A 134 5.47 -6.82 8.76
CA GLY A 134 6.25 -8.02 9.05
C GLY A 134 7.10 -8.49 7.86
N LEU A 135 6.58 -8.38 6.63
CA LEU A 135 7.27 -8.82 5.42
C LEU A 135 8.13 -7.72 4.76
N ILE A 136 7.61 -6.49 4.64
CA ILE A 136 8.32 -5.42 3.90
C ILE A 136 9.47 -4.79 4.68
N CYS A 137 9.32 -4.64 6.00
CA CYS A 137 10.31 -3.97 6.84
C CYS A 137 10.97 -4.91 7.84
N SER A 138 10.47 -6.14 8.00
CA SER A 138 11.01 -7.14 8.94
C SER A 138 11.35 -6.54 10.33
N PRO A 139 10.40 -5.86 11.00
CA PRO A 139 10.63 -5.23 12.31
C PRO A 139 11.09 -6.20 13.40
N CYS A 140 10.90 -7.50 13.20
CA CYS A 140 11.42 -8.54 14.08
C CYS A 140 12.91 -8.85 13.87
N LEU A 141 13.49 -8.46 12.73
CA LEU A 141 14.90 -8.71 12.38
C LEU A 141 15.77 -7.45 12.51
N PHE A 142 15.18 -6.27 12.33
CA PHE A 142 15.90 -5.01 12.42
C PHE A 142 15.59 -4.28 13.73
N GLU A 143 16.63 -3.88 14.43
CA GLU A 143 16.54 -3.01 15.60
C GLU A 143 16.26 -1.58 15.14
N TYR A 144 14.97 -1.23 15.05
CA TYR A 144 14.53 0.13 14.79
C TYR A 144 14.58 0.96 16.08
N ASP A 145 15.25 2.11 16.02
CA ASP A 145 15.30 3.06 17.12
C ASP A 145 13.97 3.83 17.29
N TYR A 146 13.24 4.04 16.19
CA TYR A 146 12.01 4.82 16.18
C TYR A 146 10.94 4.20 15.28
N ILE A 147 9.69 4.26 15.75
CA ILE A 147 8.49 3.93 14.96
C ILE A 147 7.67 5.22 14.83
N ALA A 148 7.59 5.78 13.64
CA ALA A 148 6.78 6.95 13.33
C ALA A 148 5.41 6.51 12.80
N LYS A 149 4.31 7.04 13.33
CA LYS A 149 2.96 6.72 12.84
C LYS A 149 2.50 7.80 11.87
N ILE A 150 1.81 7.41 10.79
CA ILE A 150 1.23 8.37 9.84
C ILE A 150 0.20 9.27 10.54
N GLU A 151 -0.47 8.74 11.56
CA GLU A 151 -1.42 9.43 12.42
C GLU A 151 -0.79 10.59 13.21
N THR A 152 0.48 10.46 13.60
CA THR A 152 1.28 11.47 14.34
C THR A 152 2.41 12.05 13.49
N HIS A 153 2.38 11.86 12.17
CA HIS A 153 3.50 12.10 11.26
C HIS A 153 4.15 13.48 11.42
N SER A 154 3.35 14.54 11.56
CA SER A 154 3.89 15.90 11.73
C SER A 154 4.69 16.05 13.03
N GLN A 155 4.19 15.47 14.12
CA GLN A 155 4.84 15.50 15.43
C GLN A 155 6.09 14.63 15.43
N ASP A 156 6.02 13.44 14.80
CA ASP A 156 7.15 12.53 14.68
C ASP A 156 8.26 13.14 13.83
N LEU A 157 7.93 13.79 12.71
CA LEU A 157 8.92 14.50 11.90
C LEU A 157 9.57 15.66 12.67
N GLU A 158 8.79 16.44 13.41
CA GLU A 158 9.31 17.54 14.24
C GLU A 158 10.29 17.02 15.31
N TYR A 159 9.91 15.94 15.99
CA TYR A 159 10.78 15.28 16.97
C TYR A 159 12.08 14.79 16.32
N MET A 160 11.99 14.08 15.20
CA MET A 160 13.15 13.50 14.52
C MET A 160 14.12 14.59 14.02
N PHE A 161 13.60 15.66 13.42
CA PHE A 161 14.44 16.76 12.93
C PHE A 161 15.18 17.44 14.08
N LYS A 162 14.51 17.66 15.21
CA LYS A 162 15.15 18.20 16.42
C LYS A 162 16.18 17.22 17.00
N LYS A 163 15.85 15.93 17.07
CA LYS A 163 16.71 14.87 17.64
C LYS A 163 18.01 14.71 16.85
N PHE A 164 17.95 14.82 15.53
CA PHE A 164 19.10 14.65 14.63
C PHE A 164 19.73 15.97 14.16
N SER A 165 19.34 17.10 14.76
CA SER A 165 19.86 18.43 14.41
C SER A 165 19.78 18.71 12.90
N ILE A 166 18.71 18.25 12.25
CA ILE A 166 18.49 18.46 10.82
C ILE A 166 18.12 19.94 10.63
N PRO A 167 18.88 20.73 9.86
CA PRO A 167 18.76 22.20 9.83
C PRO A 167 17.56 22.72 9.03
N SER A 168 16.56 21.86 8.74
CA SER A 168 15.37 22.21 7.95
C SER A 168 14.11 22.23 8.83
N ASN A 169 13.06 22.89 8.34
CA ASN A 169 11.76 22.90 9.02
C ASN A 169 10.87 21.79 8.42
N PRO A 170 10.49 20.75 9.18
CA PRO A 170 9.63 19.69 8.68
C PRO A 170 8.25 20.20 8.28
N GLN A 171 7.79 21.33 8.82
CA GLN A 171 6.49 21.91 8.45
C GLN A 171 6.44 22.40 6.98
N GLN A 172 7.58 22.63 6.32
CA GLN A 172 7.60 22.97 4.88
C GLN A 172 7.31 21.75 3.98
N SER A 173 7.54 20.52 4.45
CA SER A 173 7.24 19.29 3.69
C SER A 173 5.84 18.74 4.00
N VAL A 174 5.24 19.14 5.13
CA VAL A 174 3.89 18.72 5.51
C VAL A 174 2.85 19.61 4.81
N LYS A 175 2.44 19.23 3.60
CA LYS A 175 1.15 19.67 3.04
C LYS A 175 0.04 19.01 3.87
N THR A 176 -0.38 19.64 4.96
CA THR A 176 -1.39 19.13 5.91
C THR A 176 -2.71 18.86 5.20
N ARG A 177 -2.94 17.61 4.78
CA ARG A 177 -4.27 17.12 4.36
C ARG A 177 -5.12 16.83 5.61
N GLY A 178 -5.58 17.88 6.28
CA GLY A 178 -6.58 17.81 7.37
C GLY A 178 -6.17 17.02 8.62
N SER A 179 -7.09 16.90 9.58
CA SER A 179 -6.92 16.06 10.78
C SER A 179 -6.81 14.58 10.39
N VAL A 180 -5.65 13.98 10.64
CA VAL A 180 -5.38 12.57 10.32
C VAL A 180 -6.27 11.63 11.13
N LEU A 181 -6.58 11.98 12.39
CA LEU A 181 -7.50 11.21 13.24
C LEU A 181 -8.93 11.21 12.67
N GLY A 182 -9.42 12.37 12.20
CA GLY A 182 -10.70 12.46 11.51
C GLY A 182 -10.72 11.68 10.18
N LYS A 183 -9.56 11.50 9.54
CA LYS A 183 -9.42 10.68 8.34
C LYS A 183 -9.47 9.18 8.64
N VAL A 184 -8.82 8.71 9.70
CA VAL A 184 -8.88 7.28 10.12
C VAL A 184 -10.32 6.84 10.35
N THR A 185 -11.09 7.61 11.13
CA THR A 185 -12.51 7.32 11.40
C THR A 185 -13.34 7.30 10.10
N LYS A 186 -13.05 8.22 9.17
CA LYS A 186 -13.70 8.29 7.87
C LYS A 186 -13.33 7.12 6.96
N ASP A 187 -12.11 6.59 7.04
CA ASP A 187 -11.67 5.46 6.20
C ASP A 187 -12.41 4.17 6.59
N PHE A 188 -12.80 3.99 7.85
CA PHE A 188 -13.56 2.80 8.28
C PHE A 188 -14.97 2.69 7.69
N ARG A 189 -15.54 3.79 7.17
CA ARG A 189 -16.85 3.75 6.47
C ARG A 189 -16.83 2.83 5.24
N TYR A 190 -15.68 2.67 4.59
CA TYR A 190 -15.54 1.81 3.41
C TYR A 190 -15.66 0.31 3.75
N TYR A 191 -15.47 -0.04 5.03
CA TYR A 191 -15.56 -1.41 5.50
C TYR A 191 -16.97 -1.80 5.95
N LYS A 192 -17.89 -0.83 6.15
CA LYS A 192 -19.23 -1.09 6.68
C LYS A 192 -20.05 -2.06 5.83
N THR A 193 -19.91 -2.00 4.51
CA THR A 193 -20.67 -2.82 3.56
C THR A 193 -19.96 -4.10 3.12
N LEU A 194 -18.82 -4.43 3.71
CA LEU A 194 -18.07 -5.63 3.32
C LEU A 194 -18.68 -6.88 3.93
N PRO A 195 -18.70 -8.01 3.18
CA PRO A 195 -19.05 -9.31 3.74
C PRO A 195 -18.14 -9.67 4.93
N LEU A 196 -18.70 -10.33 5.94
CA LEU A 196 -17.97 -10.73 7.14
C LEU A 196 -16.73 -11.57 6.81
N GLU A 197 -16.88 -12.55 5.92
CA GLU A 197 -15.78 -13.42 5.48
C GLU A 197 -14.58 -12.61 4.96
N LEU A 198 -14.84 -11.55 4.18
CA LEU A 198 -13.77 -10.71 3.65
C LEU A 198 -13.10 -9.89 4.76
N LYS A 199 -13.87 -9.42 5.75
CA LYS A 199 -13.31 -8.73 6.93
C LYS A 199 -12.42 -9.67 7.74
N GLU A 200 -12.85 -10.92 7.96
CA GLU A 200 -12.09 -11.94 8.68
C GLU A 200 -10.78 -12.27 7.97
N LYS A 201 -10.81 -12.47 6.65
CA LYS A 201 -9.59 -12.69 5.86
C LYS A 201 -8.61 -11.52 5.96
N LEU A 202 -9.09 -10.28 5.84
CA LEU A 202 -8.25 -9.09 6.01
C LEU A 202 -7.69 -8.98 7.43
N TYR A 203 -8.51 -9.25 8.44
CA TYR A 203 -8.05 -9.27 9.83
C TYR A 203 -6.94 -10.30 10.02
N ASN A 204 -7.11 -11.52 9.49
CA ASN A 204 -6.12 -12.57 9.60
C ASN A 204 -4.78 -12.19 8.97
N ILE A 205 -4.80 -11.48 7.84
CA ILE A 205 -3.59 -10.97 7.18
C ILE A 205 -2.90 -9.90 8.05
N TYR A 206 -3.65 -8.95 8.62
CA TYR A 206 -3.07 -7.74 9.22
C TYR A 206 -3.04 -7.72 10.76
N GLN A 207 -3.60 -8.71 11.46
CA GLN A 207 -3.70 -8.71 12.93
C GLN A 207 -2.36 -8.62 13.64
N VAL A 208 -1.30 -9.20 13.05
CA VAL A 208 0.05 -9.15 13.63
C VAL A 208 0.60 -7.72 13.56
N ASP A 209 0.46 -7.05 12.41
CA ASP A 209 0.84 -5.64 12.26
C ASP A 209 0.05 -4.75 13.24
N MET A 210 -1.26 -5.01 13.39
CA MET A 210 -2.11 -4.24 14.31
C MET A 210 -1.64 -4.41 15.77
N LYS A 211 -1.38 -5.64 16.21
CA LYS A 211 -0.86 -5.93 17.55
C LYS A 211 0.52 -5.31 17.76
N MET A 212 1.42 -5.45 16.79
CA MET A 212 2.79 -4.95 16.86
C MET A 212 2.88 -3.45 17.04
N PHE A 213 1.98 -2.69 16.39
CA PHE A 213 2.01 -1.22 16.42
C PHE A 213 0.90 -0.60 17.26
N GLY A 214 0.13 -1.39 18.01
CA GLY A 214 -0.95 -0.90 18.87
C GLY A 214 -2.04 -0.17 18.08
N TYR A 215 -2.62 -0.86 17.08
CA TYR A 215 -3.78 -0.38 16.34
C TYR A 215 -5.02 -1.19 16.72
N ASP A 216 -6.10 -0.47 17.00
CA ASP A 216 -7.40 -1.05 17.33
C ASP A 216 -8.39 -0.88 16.18
N LEU A 217 -9.34 -1.82 16.11
CA LEU A 217 -10.50 -1.70 15.23
C LEU A 217 -11.62 -0.94 15.95
N PRO A 218 -12.44 -0.16 15.22
CA PRO A 218 -13.67 0.39 15.76
C PRO A 218 -14.62 -0.70 16.26
N GLU A 219 -15.40 -0.43 17.31
CA GLU A 219 -16.36 -1.38 17.88
C GLU A 219 -17.37 -1.89 16.84
N ASP A 220 -17.79 -1.02 15.92
CA ASP A 220 -18.75 -1.34 14.86
C ASP A 220 -18.12 -2.03 13.64
N PHE A 221 -16.81 -2.34 13.66
CA PHE A 221 -16.12 -2.91 12.50
C PHE A 221 -16.72 -4.24 12.06
N TRP A 222 -17.13 -5.09 13.00
CA TRP A 222 -17.66 -6.41 12.71
C TRP A 222 -19.14 -6.42 12.32
N ASN A 223 -19.84 -5.30 12.47
CA ASN A 223 -21.24 -5.19 12.08
C ASN A 223 -21.36 -5.39 10.56
N THR A 224 -22.24 -6.28 10.14
CA THR A 224 -22.61 -6.47 8.73
C THR A 224 -23.91 -5.71 8.42
N PRO A 225 -24.12 -5.30 7.17
CA PRO A 225 -25.42 -4.79 6.70
C PRO A 225 -26.56 -5.78 6.91
#